data_AF-A0A1Q7LES7-F1
#
_entry.id   AF-A0A1Q7LES7-F1
#
_cell.length_a   1.000
_cell.length_b   1.000
_cell.length_c   1.000
_cell.angle_alpha   90.00
_cell.angle_beta   90.00
_cell.angle_gamma   90.00
#
_symmetry.space_group_name_H-M   'P 1'
#
loop_
_entity.id
_entity.type
_entity.pdbx_description
1 polymer ?
#
loop_
_entity_poly.entity_id
_entity_poly.type
_entity_poly.pdbx_seq_one_letter_code
_entity_poly.pdbx_strand_id
1 'polypeptide(L)'
;MAPVSLERFIKQLDALKQEMDAGQLKTSEYDQRLARAIRELREQKLDADRGAVAQALTDALQRGIITPTVKGHIEKRLGLT
;
A
#
# COMPACT_ATOMS: atom_id res chain seq x y z
N MET A 1 13.85 -16.33 6.15
CA MET A 1 13.91 -15.58 4.87
C MET A 1 12.63 -14.77 4.74
N ALA A 2 12.46 -13.81 5.65
CA ALA A 2 12.68 -12.37 5.46
C ALA A 2 11.33 -11.67 5.14
N PRO A 3 10.89 -10.72 6.00
CA PRO A 3 9.60 -10.01 5.94
C PRO A 3 9.51 -8.98 4.79
N VAL A 4 10.17 -9.29 3.67
CA VAL A 4 10.39 -8.40 2.51
C VAL A 4 9.07 -7.92 1.91
N SER A 5 7.96 -8.64 2.09
CA SER A 5 6.67 -8.30 1.49
C SER A 5 6.07 -6.98 1.98
N LEU A 6 6.20 -6.62 3.26
CA LEU A 6 5.59 -5.37 3.76
C LEU A 6 6.47 -4.15 3.44
N GLU A 7 7.77 -4.22 3.69
CA GLU A 7 8.69 -3.12 3.35
C GLU A 7 8.73 -2.86 1.84
N ARG A 8 8.73 -3.92 1.01
CA ARG A 8 8.65 -3.79 -0.45
C ARG A 8 7.32 -3.16 -0.86
N PHE A 9 6.22 -3.53 -0.22
CA PHE A 9 4.92 -2.92 -0.47
C PHE A 9 4.91 -1.43 -0.15
N ILE A 10 5.44 -1.01 1.00
CA ILE A 10 5.57 0.43 1.34
C ILE A 10 6.46 1.17 0.33
N LYS A 11 7.58 0.56 -0.12
CA LYS A 11 8.41 1.15 -1.18
C LYS A 11 7.68 1.28 -2.52
N GLN A 12 6.82 0.32 -2.87
CA GLN A 12 5.99 0.43 -4.07
C GLN A 12 4.93 1.53 -3.92
N LEU A 13 4.33 1.69 -2.74
CA LEU A 13 3.39 2.79 -2.49
C LEU A 13 4.08 4.16 -2.62
N ASP A 14 5.30 4.28 -2.10
CA ASP A 14 6.12 5.50 -2.23
C ASP A 14 6.37 5.84 -3.71
N ALA A 15 6.85 4.86 -4.48
CA ALA A 15 7.08 5.03 -5.91
C ALA A 15 5.81 5.41 -6.68
N LEU A 16 4.69 4.73 -6.41
CA LEU A 16 3.39 5.04 -7.03
C LEU A 16 2.91 6.45 -6.68
N LYS A 17 3.13 6.90 -5.44
CA LYS A 17 2.83 8.28 -5.03
C LYS A 17 3.72 9.26 -5.79
N GLN A 18 5.02 9.00 -5.91
CA GLN A 18 5.93 9.88 -6.66
C GLN A 18 5.53 9.98 -8.14
N GLU A 19 5.18 8.87 -8.79
CA GLU A 19 4.70 8.87 -10.18
C GLU A 19 3.38 9.65 -10.33
N MET A 20 2.47 9.55 -9.35
CA MET A 20 1.22 10.30 -9.33
C MET A 20 1.44 11.80 -9.08
N ASP A 21 2.32 12.15 -8.14
CA ASP A 21 2.68 13.54 -7.79
C ASP A 21 3.39 14.25 -8.95
N ALA A 22 4.25 13.51 -9.66
CA ALA A 22 4.89 13.96 -10.90
C ALA A 22 3.90 14.10 -12.08
N GLY A 23 2.62 13.74 -11.90
CA GLY A 23 1.60 13.77 -12.95
C GLY A 23 1.81 12.72 -14.04
N GLN A 24 2.72 11.75 -13.83
CA GLN A 24 3.03 10.69 -14.78
C GLN A 24 2.04 9.54 -14.71
N LEU A 25 1.33 9.39 -13.57
CA LEU A 25 0.35 8.34 -13.36
C LEU A 25 -1.08 8.89 -13.30
N LYS A 26 -1.97 8.33 -14.12
CA LYS A 26 -3.41 8.58 -13.99
C LYS A 26 -3.97 7.89 -12.75
N THR A 27 -4.97 8.49 -12.11
CA THR A 27 -5.65 7.92 -10.94
C THR A 27 -6.14 6.49 -11.18
N SER A 28 -6.64 6.17 -12.38
CA SER A 28 -7.09 4.81 -12.71
C SER A 28 -5.94 3.79 -12.78
N GLU A 29 -4.77 4.18 -13.28
CA GLU A 29 -3.59 3.31 -13.32
C GLU A 29 -2.97 3.14 -11.94
N TYR A 30 -2.95 4.20 -11.15
CA TYR A 30 -2.59 4.16 -9.73
C TYR A 30 -3.43 3.13 -8.99
N ASP A 31 -4.76 3.20 -9.14
CA ASP A 31 -5.70 2.30 -8.48
C ASP A 31 -5.51 0.84 -8.91
N GLN A 32 -5.28 0.59 -10.20
CA GLN A 32 -4.99 -0.75 -10.71
C GLN A 32 -3.68 -1.33 -10.17
N ARG A 33 -2.59 -0.55 -10.16
CA ARG A 33 -1.30 -0.98 -9.61
C ARG A 33 -1.40 -1.23 -8.10
N LEU A 34 -2.09 -0.34 -7.40
CA LEU A 34 -2.38 -0.46 -5.97
C LEU A 34 -3.17 -1.74 -5.68
N ALA A 35 -4.25 -1.99 -6.42
CA ALA A 35 -5.06 -3.19 -6.26
C ALA A 35 -4.28 -4.49 -6.51
N ARG A 36 -3.34 -4.50 -7.46
CA ARG A 36 -2.42 -5.62 -7.67
C ARG A 36 -1.47 -5.79 -6.50
N ALA A 37 -0.80 -4.72 -6.06
CA ALA A 37 0.12 -4.77 -4.94
C ALA A 37 -0.56 -5.26 -3.64
N ILE A 38 -1.78 -4.80 -3.37
CA ILE A 38 -2.60 -5.27 -2.23
C ILE A 38 -2.96 -6.74 -2.39
N ARG A 39 -3.30 -7.19 -3.59
CA ARG A 39 -3.66 -8.58 -3.86
C ARG A 39 -2.46 -9.50 -3.70
N GLU A 40 -1.30 -9.12 -4.24
CA GLU A 40 -0.04 -9.85 -4.03
C GLU A 40 0.34 -9.85 -2.56
N LEU A 41 0.16 -8.73 -1.86
CA LEU A 41 0.35 -8.66 -0.42
C LEU A 41 -0.57 -9.65 0.28
N ARG A 42 -1.85 -9.76 -0.09
CA ARG A 42 -2.81 -10.72 0.48
C ARG A 42 -2.46 -12.17 0.16
N GLU A 43 -2.03 -12.46 -1.06
CA GLU A 43 -1.66 -13.80 -1.52
C GLU A 43 -0.34 -14.26 -0.90
N GLN A 44 0.60 -13.35 -0.67
CA GLN A 44 1.84 -13.60 0.08
C GLN A 44 1.61 -13.58 1.61
N LYS A 45 0.55 -12.93 2.10
CA LYS A 45 0.16 -12.85 3.52
C LYS A 45 -0.88 -13.89 3.92
N LEU A 46 -0.48 -15.16 3.85
CA LEU A 46 -0.95 -16.08 4.89
C LEU A 46 -0.20 -15.88 6.23
N ASP A 47 0.90 -15.11 6.27
CA ASP A 47 1.76 -15.01 7.46
C ASP A 47 1.93 -13.60 8.08
N ALA A 48 1.67 -12.50 7.37
CA ALA A 48 1.84 -11.18 8.00
C ALA A 48 0.52 -10.70 8.63
N ASP A 49 0.63 -10.41 9.92
CA ASP A 49 -0.47 -9.97 10.77
C ASP A 49 -1.22 -8.76 10.18
N ARG A 50 -2.55 -8.84 10.20
CA ARG A 50 -3.43 -7.75 9.74
C ARG A 50 -3.13 -6.45 10.47
N GLY A 51 -2.80 -6.53 11.77
CA GLY A 51 -2.40 -5.40 12.58
C GLY A 51 -1.08 -4.78 12.11
N ALA A 52 -0.10 -5.59 11.70
CA ALA A 52 1.18 -5.09 11.18
C ALA A 52 0.99 -4.29 9.88
N VAL A 53 0.01 -4.66 9.04
CA VAL A 53 -0.30 -3.90 7.82
C VAL A 53 -0.93 -2.57 8.16
N ALA A 54 -1.93 -2.57 9.03
CA ALA A 54 -2.61 -1.35 9.46
C ALA A 54 -1.62 -0.36 10.12
N GLN A 55 -0.70 -0.87 10.93
CA GLN A 55 0.33 -0.06 11.56
C GLN A 55 1.32 0.51 10.55
N ALA A 56 1.80 -0.28 9.58
CA ALA A 56 2.69 0.21 8.53
C ALA A 56 2.02 1.24 7.61
N LEU A 57 0.73 1.07 7.32
CA LEU A 57 -0.06 2.07 6.58
C LEU A 57 -0.22 3.38 7.36
N THR A 58 -0.37 3.28 8.68
CA THR A 58 -0.45 4.44 9.57
C THR A 58 0.88 5.18 9.63
N ASP A 59 2.00 4.47 9.78
CA ASP A 59 3.35 5.05 9.74
C ASP A 59 3.64 5.67 8.36
N ALA A 60 3.27 5.01 7.26
CA ALA A 60 3.40 5.56 5.91
C ALA A 60 2.57 6.84 5.71
N LEU A 61 1.37 6.91 6.28
CA LEU A 61 0.55 8.13 6.27
C LEU A 61 1.22 9.25 7.08
N GLN A 62 1.72 8.94 8.28
CA GLN A 62 2.41 9.92 9.14
C GLN A 62 3.68 10.48 8.49
N ARG A 63 4.41 9.64 7.73
CA ARG A 63 5.59 10.05 6.96
C ARG A 63 5.26 10.80 5.67
N GLY A 64 3.98 10.89 5.29
CA GLY A 64 3.56 11.51 4.03
C GLY A 64 3.83 10.65 2.79
N ILE A 65 4.18 9.36 2.96
CA ILE A 65 4.42 8.40 1.87
C ILE A 65 3.11 8.05 1.14
N ILE A 66 1.98 8.10 1.85
CA ILE A 66 0.66 7.92 1.25
C ILE A 66 -0.31 9.01 1.72
N THR A 67 -1.37 9.23 0.95
CA THR A 67 -2.46 10.13 1.32
C THR A 67 -3.53 9.40 2.16
N PRO A 68 -4.35 10.11 2.95
CA PRO A 68 -5.42 9.48 3.72
C PRO A 68 -6.43 8.74 2.83
N THR A 69 -6.68 9.23 1.61
CA THR A 69 -7.52 8.55 0.61
C THR A 69 -6.95 7.19 0.22
N VAL A 70 -5.64 7.11 -0.01
CA VAL A 70 -4.94 5.86 -0.35
C VAL A 70 -4.98 4.88 0.81
N LYS A 71 -4.74 5.36 2.04
CA LYS A 71 -4.83 4.55 3.26
C LYS A 71 -6.22 3.89 3.37
N GLY A 72 -7.29 4.69 3.27
CA GLY A 72 -8.66 4.19 3.35
C GLY A 72 -9.01 3.20 2.24
N HIS A 73 -8.49 3.41 1.01
CA HIS A 73 -8.66 2.46 -0.07
C HIS A 73 -8.01 1.11 0.29
N ILE A 74 -6.76 1.12 0.76
CA ILE A 74 -6.02 -0.09 1.13
C ILE A 74 -6.72 -0.82 2.29
N GLU A 75 -7.14 -0.10 3.33
CA GLU A 75 -7.84 -0.64 4.50
C GLU A 75 -9.13 -1.37 4.10
N LYS A 76 -9.93 -0.75 3.22
CA LYS A 76 -11.17 -1.34 2.70
C LYS A 76 -10.92 -2.59 1.85
N ARG A 77 -9.85 -2.61 1.03
CA ARG A 77 -9.50 -3.75 0.17
C ARG A 77 -8.91 -4.93 0.95
N LEU A 78 -8.25 -4.64 2.08
CA LEU A 78 -7.70 -5.64 2.99
C LEU A 78 -8.71 -6.12 4.05
N GLY A 79 -9.86 -5.46 4.18
CA GLY A 79 -10.86 -5.77 5.21
C GLY A 79 -10.35 -5.46 6.62
N LEU A 80 -9.59 -4.37 6.76
CA LEU A 80 -9.06 -3.87 8.04
C LEU A 80 -10.05 -2.91 8.75
N THR A 81 -11.14 -2.55 8.09
CA THR A 81 -12.24 -1.67 8.54
C THR A 81 -13.55 -2.18 7.96
#